data_AF-A0AAV6Z6J3-F1
#
_entry.id   AF-A0AAV6Z6J3-F1
#
_cell.length_a   1.000
_cell.length_b   1.000
_cell.length_c   1.000
_cell.angle_alpha   90.00
_cell.angle_beta   90.00
_cell.angle_gamma   90.00
#
_symmetry.space_group_name_H-M   'P 1'
#
loop_
_entity.id
_entity.type
_entity.pdbx_description
1 polymer ?
#
loop_
_entity_poly.entity_id
_entity_poly.type
_entity_poly.pdbx_seq_one_letter_code
_entity_poly.pdbx_strand_id
1 'polypeptide(L)'
;MESKTPARGLYVAAMLLSGAGDALGYRNQLWEYCKSGPQIHAELQDLGGLQNIRTSLPDWPVSDDTVLHLATGESLATGKLGEELYDDLAARYVTAMSDMEGRKPGPTSILGTSQLRPGEPGGYRIPFNPSATGCGAAMRSMCIGLRYLSERGLLQGSGPVLFPSSYGAAERDAEYQRWSLDGWPGRSGHDAPMIAYDALLGARGSWEELCSRSMFHGGDSDSTGVIAACCWGALYGLSGVPEGNYSHLEYRGRMEAVAESLHKLAWGEH
;
A
#
# COMPACT_ATOMS: atom_id res chain seq x y z
N MET A 1 24.49 -19.62 4.28
CA MET A 1 23.12 -19.41 4.81
C MET A 1 22.20 -19.88 3.71
N GLU A 2 21.51 -21.01 3.87
CA GLU A 2 20.54 -21.45 2.87
C GLU A 2 19.50 -20.35 2.71
N SER A 3 19.37 -19.80 1.50
CA SER A 3 18.30 -18.86 1.21
C SER A 3 17.01 -19.67 1.31
N LYS A 4 16.26 -19.51 2.40
CA LYS A 4 14.89 -20.01 2.45
C LYS A 4 14.12 -19.21 1.41
N THR A 5 14.00 -19.77 0.20
CA THR A 5 13.06 -19.28 -0.79
C THR A 5 11.73 -19.09 -0.06
N PRO A 6 11.13 -17.90 -0.10
CA PRO A 6 9.84 -17.69 0.53
C PRO A 6 8.89 -18.77 0.03
N ALA A 7 8.10 -19.37 0.92
CA ALA A 7 7.25 -20.47 0.49
C ALA A 7 6.31 -19.95 -0.61
N ARG A 8 6.44 -20.49 -1.83
CA ARG A 8 5.61 -20.15 -3.00
C ARG A 8 4.12 -20.03 -2.65
N GLY A 9 3.65 -20.85 -1.71
CA GLY A 9 2.28 -20.83 -1.21
C GLY A 9 1.83 -19.48 -0.64
N LEU A 10 2.73 -18.67 -0.08
CA LEU A 10 2.40 -17.38 0.55
C LEU A 10 2.20 -16.26 -0.48
N TYR A 11 3.01 -16.24 -1.54
CA TYR A 11 2.78 -15.36 -2.69
C TYR A 11 1.45 -15.68 -3.38
N VAL A 12 1.20 -16.98 -3.59
CA VAL A 12 -0.06 -17.46 -4.16
C VAL A 12 -1.22 -17.06 -3.25
N ALA A 13 -1.12 -17.28 -1.94
CA ALA A 13 -2.15 -16.89 -0.99
C ALA A 13 -2.40 -15.39 -0.97
N ALA A 14 -1.37 -14.55 -1.00
CA ALA A 14 -1.54 -13.10 -1.00
C ALA A 14 -2.33 -12.60 -2.22
N MET A 15 -1.99 -13.08 -3.42
CA MET A 15 -2.72 -12.71 -4.64
C MET A 15 -4.14 -13.28 -4.64
N LEU A 16 -4.33 -14.55 -4.25
CA LEU A 16 -5.66 -15.19 -4.21
C LEU A 16 -6.57 -14.57 -3.16
N LEU A 17 -6.07 -14.27 -1.96
CA LEU A 17 -6.87 -13.69 -0.88
C LEU A 17 -7.15 -12.21 -1.12
N SER A 18 -6.26 -11.47 -1.81
CA SER A 18 -6.58 -10.13 -2.32
C SER A 18 -7.78 -10.20 -3.26
N GLY A 19 -7.78 -11.11 -4.23
CA GLY A 19 -8.91 -11.29 -5.15
C GLY A 19 -10.19 -11.80 -4.48
N ALA A 20 -10.07 -12.73 -3.53
CA ALA A 20 -11.21 -13.23 -2.77
C ALA A 20 -11.83 -12.13 -1.90
N GLY A 21 -11.00 -11.32 -1.22
CA GLY A 21 -11.45 -10.20 -0.40
C GLY A 21 -12.20 -9.14 -1.22
N ASP A 22 -11.66 -8.79 -2.38
CA ASP A 22 -12.33 -7.92 -3.36
C ASP A 22 -13.69 -8.50 -3.76
N ALA A 23 -13.74 -9.72 -4.31
CA ALA A 23 -14.99 -10.33 -4.74
C ALA A 23 -16.04 -10.42 -3.62
N LEU A 24 -15.61 -10.79 -2.40
CA LEU A 24 -16.48 -10.87 -1.21
C LEU A 24 -17.03 -9.50 -0.79
N GLY A 25 -16.20 -8.45 -0.81
CA GLY A 25 -16.65 -7.08 -0.50
C GLY A 25 -17.51 -6.47 -1.59
N TYR A 26 -17.24 -6.84 -2.84
CA TYR A 26 -17.93 -6.33 -4.02
C TYR A 26 -19.33 -6.93 -4.19
N ARG A 27 -19.41 -8.28 -4.18
CA ARG A 27 -20.61 -9.09 -4.45
C ARG A 27 -21.43 -8.53 -5.63
N ASN A 28 -20.77 -8.41 -6.78
CA ASN A 28 -21.37 -7.85 -7.99
C ASN A 28 -22.08 -6.51 -7.73
N GLN A 29 -21.39 -5.58 -7.04
CA GLN A 29 -21.84 -4.24 -6.66
C GLN A 29 -22.88 -4.17 -5.53
N LEU A 30 -23.49 -5.29 -5.13
CA LEU A 30 -24.56 -5.28 -4.14
C LEU A 30 -24.09 -4.82 -2.77
N TRP A 31 -22.89 -5.26 -2.36
CA TRP A 31 -22.36 -4.96 -1.03
C TRP A 31 -21.45 -3.72 -1.02
N GLU A 32 -20.71 -3.46 -2.10
CA GLU A 32 -19.89 -2.24 -2.24
C GLU A 32 -20.70 -0.95 -2.02
N TYR A 33 -21.93 -0.89 -2.57
CA TYR A 33 -22.79 0.29 -2.46
C TYR A 33 -23.82 0.20 -1.32
N CYS A 34 -23.81 -0.88 -0.54
CA CYS A 34 -24.65 -1.00 0.65
C CYS A 34 -24.02 -0.22 1.81
N LYS A 35 -24.68 0.85 2.24
CA LYS A 35 -24.20 1.72 3.33
C LYS A 35 -24.50 1.20 4.74
N SER A 36 -24.99 -0.05 4.86
CA SER A 36 -25.40 -0.65 6.13
C SER A 36 -24.65 -1.96 6.36
N GLY A 37 -23.62 -1.91 7.21
CA GLY A 37 -22.93 -3.11 7.70
C GLY A 37 -23.89 -4.14 8.32
N PRO A 38 -24.84 -3.77 9.20
CA PRO A 38 -25.82 -4.70 9.74
C PRO A 38 -26.65 -5.42 8.67
N GLN A 39 -27.01 -4.73 7.58
CA GLN A 39 -27.72 -5.37 6.48
C GLN A 39 -26.84 -6.38 5.74
N ILE A 40 -25.59 -6.02 5.41
CA ILE A 40 -24.63 -6.94 4.78
C ILE A 40 -24.46 -8.19 5.64
N HIS A 41 -24.33 -8.02 6.96
CA HIS A 41 -24.19 -9.14 7.88
C HIS A 41 -25.45 -10.00 7.99
N ALA A 42 -26.65 -9.41 7.93
CA ALA A 42 -27.91 -10.17 7.87
C ALA A 42 -27.99 -10.99 6.57
N GLU A 43 -27.71 -10.38 5.42
CA GLU A 43 -27.68 -11.08 4.13
C GLU A 43 -26.62 -12.20 4.11
N LEU A 44 -25.45 -11.98 4.72
CA LEU A 44 -24.44 -13.01 4.90
C LEU A 44 -24.97 -14.21 5.70
N GLN A 45 -25.75 -13.97 6.76
CA GLN A 45 -26.40 -15.06 7.52
C GLN A 45 -27.48 -15.77 6.69
N ASP A 46 -28.25 -15.04 5.90
CA ASP A 46 -29.26 -15.61 4.99
C ASP A 46 -28.60 -16.49 3.90
N LEU A 47 -27.38 -16.15 3.48
CA LEU A 47 -26.54 -16.98 2.60
C LEU A 47 -25.90 -18.18 3.32
N GLY A 48 -26.17 -18.38 4.61
CA GLY A 48 -25.65 -19.48 5.41
C GLY A 48 -24.28 -19.21 6.04
N GLY A 49 -23.82 -17.96 6.08
CA GLY A 49 -22.52 -17.56 6.63
C GLY A 49 -21.35 -17.72 5.66
N LEU A 50 -20.19 -17.14 6.02
CA LEU A 50 -19.00 -17.05 5.17
C LEU A 50 -18.53 -18.41 4.64
N GLN A 51 -18.61 -19.46 5.45
CA GLN A 51 -18.20 -20.82 5.08
C GLN A 51 -19.00 -21.40 3.91
N ASN A 52 -20.19 -20.86 3.62
CA ASN A 52 -21.06 -21.30 2.53
C ASN A 52 -20.93 -20.43 1.27
N ILE A 53 -20.17 -19.33 1.33
CA ILE A 53 -19.91 -18.52 0.14
C ILE A 53 -18.90 -19.24 -0.76
N ARG A 54 -19.22 -19.28 -2.06
CA ARG A 54 -18.28 -19.63 -3.13
C ARG A 54 -18.10 -18.40 -4.01
N THR A 55 -16.91 -17.83 -4.02
CA THR A 55 -16.58 -16.68 -4.88
C THR A 55 -16.48 -17.15 -6.34
N SER A 56 -17.61 -17.17 -7.03
CA SER A 56 -17.73 -17.54 -8.43
C SER A 56 -18.70 -16.62 -9.16
N LEU A 57 -18.52 -16.52 -10.47
CA LEU A 57 -19.47 -15.85 -11.35
C LEU A 57 -20.84 -16.57 -11.34
N PRO A 58 -21.94 -15.84 -11.54
CA PRO A 58 -21.99 -14.39 -11.80
C PRO A 58 -22.03 -13.52 -10.53
N ASP A 59 -22.21 -14.12 -9.35
CA ASP A 59 -22.57 -13.37 -8.13
C ASP A 59 -21.37 -12.70 -7.45
N TRP A 60 -20.18 -13.24 -7.65
CA TRP A 60 -18.95 -12.77 -7.00
C TRP A 60 -17.82 -12.54 -8.01
N PRO A 61 -18.00 -11.64 -9.00
CA PRO A 61 -16.89 -11.16 -9.80
C PRO A 61 -15.94 -10.36 -8.90
N VAL A 62 -14.66 -10.33 -9.29
CA VAL A 62 -13.73 -9.32 -8.77
C VAL A 62 -14.02 -7.94 -9.39
N SER A 63 -13.69 -6.86 -8.69
CA SER A 63 -13.87 -5.48 -9.16
C SER A 63 -12.63 -4.97 -9.92
N ASP A 64 -12.52 -3.66 -10.13
CA ASP A 64 -11.36 -3.02 -10.71
C ASP A 64 -10.10 -3.18 -9.85
N ASP A 65 -10.26 -3.34 -8.53
CA ASP A 65 -9.16 -3.56 -7.59
C ASP A 65 -8.29 -4.73 -8.01
N THR A 66 -8.86 -5.93 -8.16
CA THR A 66 -8.09 -7.12 -8.54
C THR A 66 -7.55 -7.03 -9.96
N VAL A 67 -8.33 -6.49 -10.90
CA VAL A 67 -7.89 -6.35 -12.30
C VAL A 67 -6.64 -5.48 -12.40
N LEU A 68 -6.62 -4.34 -11.70
CA LEU A 68 -5.46 -3.44 -11.68
C LEU A 68 -4.32 -3.95 -10.80
N HIS A 69 -4.62 -4.68 -9.72
CA HIS A 69 -3.60 -5.33 -8.89
C HIS A 69 -2.89 -6.45 -9.66
N LEU A 70 -3.61 -7.24 -10.46
CA LEU A 70 -3.04 -8.21 -11.40
C LEU A 70 -2.14 -7.54 -12.43
N ALA A 71 -2.60 -6.46 -13.07
CA ALA A 71 -1.78 -5.70 -14.01
C ALA A 71 -0.44 -5.28 -13.38
N THR A 72 -0.45 -4.81 -12.13
CA THR A 72 0.77 -4.47 -11.39
C THR A 72 1.65 -5.70 -11.13
N GLY A 73 1.05 -6.79 -10.63
CA GLY A 73 1.77 -8.02 -10.30
C GLY A 73 2.41 -8.68 -11.52
N GLU A 74 1.73 -8.67 -12.66
CA GLU A 74 2.24 -9.23 -13.90
C GLU A 74 3.36 -8.39 -14.51
N SER A 75 3.31 -7.05 -14.40
CA SER A 75 4.45 -6.20 -14.78
C SER A 75 5.67 -6.50 -13.92
N LEU A 76 5.49 -6.59 -12.60
CA LEU A 76 6.59 -6.94 -11.68
C LEU A 76 7.18 -8.33 -12.00
N ALA A 77 6.32 -9.29 -12.36
CA ALA A 77 6.75 -10.66 -12.70
C ALA A 77 7.62 -10.73 -13.97
N THR A 78 7.65 -9.69 -14.81
CA THR A 78 8.57 -9.63 -15.96
C THR A 78 10.03 -9.45 -15.56
N GLY A 79 10.30 -8.95 -14.34
CA GLY A 79 11.65 -8.64 -13.87
C GLY A 79 12.26 -7.37 -14.47
N LYS A 80 11.50 -6.59 -15.27
CA LYS A 80 11.91 -5.27 -15.76
C LYS A 80 12.14 -4.31 -14.59
N LEU A 81 13.01 -3.32 -14.78
CA LEU A 81 13.35 -2.30 -13.79
C LEU A 81 13.39 -0.91 -14.44
N GLY A 82 13.30 0.15 -13.63
CA GLY A 82 13.38 1.53 -14.11
C GLY A 82 12.31 1.84 -15.18
N GLU A 83 12.67 2.63 -16.18
CA GLU A 83 11.74 3.09 -17.23
C GLU A 83 11.01 1.96 -17.96
N GLU A 84 11.66 0.81 -18.18
CA GLU A 84 11.04 -0.34 -18.84
C GLU A 84 9.89 -0.95 -18.04
N LEU A 85 10.00 -0.92 -16.69
CA LEU A 85 8.96 -1.41 -15.79
C LEU A 85 7.76 -0.45 -15.78
N TYR A 86 7.99 0.85 -15.83
CA TYR A 86 6.92 1.84 -15.89
C TYR A 86 6.19 1.85 -17.22
N ASP A 87 6.91 1.66 -18.32
CA ASP A 87 6.29 1.49 -19.63
C ASP A 87 5.40 0.24 -19.66
N ASP A 88 5.88 -0.88 -19.11
CA ASP A 88 5.09 -2.11 -18.99
C ASP A 88 3.85 -1.92 -18.09
N LEU A 89 4.01 -1.27 -16.93
CA LEU A 89 2.90 -0.94 -16.03
C LEU A 89 1.85 -0.08 -16.73
N ALA A 90 2.30 0.96 -17.45
CA ALA A 90 1.40 1.83 -18.19
C ALA A 90 0.65 1.04 -19.28
N ALA A 91 1.35 0.20 -20.04
CA ALA A 91 0.73 -0.67 -21.05
C ALA A 91 -0.33 -1.59 -20.44
N ARG A 92 0.00 -2.26 -19.34
CA ARG A 92 -0.93 -3.17 -18.68
C ARG A 92 -2.11 -2.46 -18.06
N TYR A 93 -1.94 -1.29 -17.46
CA TYR A 93 -3.07 -0.51 -16.94
C TYR A 93 -4.00 -0.05 -18.05
N VAL A 94 -3.47 0.37 -19.20
CA VAL A 94 -4.29 0.71 -20.38
C VAL A 94 -5.04 -0.52 -20.88
N THR A 95 -4.36 -1.66 -21.03
CA THR A 95 -5.01 -2.91 -21.44
C THR A 95 -6.06 -3.39 -20.43
N ALA A 96 -5.79 -3.30 -19.14
CA ALA A 96 -6.69 -3.71 -18.07
C ALA A 96 -8.03 -2.97 -18.10
N MET A 97 -8.06 -1.72 -18.62
CA MET A 97 -9.30 -0.97 -18.76
C MET A 97 -10.30 -1.60 -19.74
N SER A 98 -9.89 -2.53 -20.62
CA SER A 98 -10.82 -3.27 -21.46
C SER A 98 -11.63 -4.33 -20.71
N ASP A 99 -11.22 -4.72 -19.50
CA ASP A 99 -11.89 -5.70 -18.63
C ASP A 99 -12.65 -5.02 -17.48
N MET A 100 -13.18 -3.81 -17.67
CA MET A 100 -13.85 -3.04 -16.61
C MET A 100 -15.37 -3.13 -16.63
N GLU A 101 -15.95 -3.84 -17.60
CA GLU A 101 -17.40 -4.00 -17.70
C GLU A 101 -17.94 -4.69 -16.44
N GLY A 102 -18.86 -4.01 -15.75
CA GLY A 102 -19.45 -4.50 -14.52
C GLY A 102 -18.52 -4.53 -13.31
N ARG A 103 -17.35 -3.87 -13.35
CA ARG A 103 -16.33 -3.85 -12.28
C ARG A 103 -16.13 -2.53 -11.54
N LYS A 104 -16.77 -1.46 -12.03
CA LYS A 104 -16.84 -0.13 -11.40
C LYS A 104 -15.49 0.59 -11.14
N PRO A 105 -14.64 0.75 -12.16
CA PRO A 105 -13.41 1.50 -12.00
C PRO A 105 -13.64 2.90 -11.45
N GLY A 106 -12.82 3.28 -10.46
CA GLY A 106 -12.86 4.62 -9.88
C GLY A 106 -12.59 5.74 -10.93
N PRO A 107 -13.25 6.91 -10.86
CA PRO A 107 -13.10 7.97 -11.86
C PRO A 107 -11.67 8.46 -12.08
N THR A 108 -10.88 8.52 -11.01
CA THR A 108 -9.46 8.90 -11.09
C THR A 108 -8.61 7.83 -11.77
N SER A 109 -8.92 6.55 -11.56
CA SER A 109 -8.25 5.45 -12.27
C SER A 109 -8.54 5.53 -13.76
N ILE A 110 -9.80 5.68 -14.16
CA ILE A 110 -10.20 5.83 -15.58
C ILE A 110 -9.46 7.00 -16.24
N LEU A 111 -9.53 8.19 -15.61
CA LEU A 111 -8.91 9.40 -16.16
C LEU A 111 -7.39 9.23 -16.26
N GLY A 112 -6.75 8.76 -15.19
CA GLY A 112 -5.31 8.56 -15.15
C GLY A 112 -4.84 7.59 -16.23
N THR A 113 -5.50 6.45 -16.39
CA THR A 113 -5.13 5.47 -17.43
C THR A 113 -5.37 5.97 -18.84
N SER A 114 -6.42 6.77 -19.07
CA SER A 114 -6.71 7.33 -20.40
C SER A 114 -5.65 8.32 -20.90
N GLN A 115 -4.82 8.84 -19.99
CA GLN A 115 -3.76 9.81 -20.28
C GLN A 115 -2.39 9.15 -20.50
N LEU A 116 -2.26 7.85 -20.21
CA LEU A 116 -1.03 7.11 -20.42
C LEU A 116 -0.76 6.90 -21.92
N ARG A 117 0.51 6.95 -22.30
CA ARG A 117 0.98 6.70 -23.67
C ARG A 117 2.13 5.69 -23.68
N PRO A 118 1.83 4.39 -23.47
CA PRO A 118 2.85 3.34 -23.46
C PRO A 118 3.63 3.31 -24.79
N GLY A 119 4.94 3.14 -24.72
CA GLY A 119 5.88 3.20 -25.84
C GLY A 119 6.43 4.61 -26.13
N GLU A 120 5.87 5.67 -25.55
CA GLU A 120 6.44 7.02 -25.64
C GLU A 120 7.37 7.31 -24.44
N PRO A 121 8.53 7.96 -24.64
CA PRO A 121 9.39 8.39 -23.53
C PRO A 121 8.63 9.24 -22.49
N GLY A 122 8.57 8.76 -21.25
CA GLY A 122 7.82 9.41 -20.17
C GLY A 122 6.29 9.29 -20.29
N GLY A 123 5.76 8.48 -21.21
CA GLY A 123 4.33 8.28 -21.44
C GLY A 123 3.58 7.62 -20.26
N TYR A 124 4.31 7.14 -19.25
CA TYR A 124 3.78 6.68 -17.97
C TYR A 124 3.50 7.83 -16.97
N ARG A 125 3.84 9.08 -17.32
CA ARG A 125 3.61 10.28 -16.49
C ARG A 125 2.33 11.00 -16.93
N ILE A 126 1.56 11.47 -15.97
CA ILE A 126 0.35 12.26 -16.20
C ILE A 126 0.43 13.61 -15.46
N PRO A 127 -0.33 14.64 -15.88
CA PRO A 127 -0.38 15.92 -15.17
C PRO A 127 -0.92 15.76 -13.74
N PHE A 128 -0.48 16.64 -12.85
CA PHE A 128 -1.05 16.75 -11.51
C PHE A 128 -2.56 17.03 -11.57
N ASN A 129 -3.32 16.36 -10.71
CA ASN A 129 -4.75 16.57 -10.55
C ASN A 129 -5.08 16.72 -9.06
N PRO A 130 -5.52 17.91 -8.59
CA PRO A 130 -5.80 18.16 -7.18
C PRO A 130 -6.97 17.33 -6.61
N SER A 131 -7.79 16.76 -7.49
CA SER A 131 -8.92 15.91 -7.11
C SER A 131 -8.61 14.41 -7.23
N ALA A 132 -7.36 14.03 -7.54
CA ALA A 132 -6.94 12.64 -7.64
C ALA A 132 -6.67 12.02 -6.25
N THR A 133 -7.67 12.04 -5.37
CA THR A 133 -7.58 11.58 -3.98
C THR A 133 -8.16 10.18 -3.76
N GLY A 134 -8.54 9.48 -4.83
CA GLY A 134 -9.13 8.15 -4.75
C GLY A 134 -8.13 7.05 -4.36
N CYS A 135 -8.63 5.93 -3.83
CA CYS A 135 -7.81 4.77 -3.42
C CYS A 135 -7.20 3.97 -4.57
N GLY A 136 -7.51 4.32 -5.83
CA GLY A 136 -7.11 3.59 -7.04
C GLY A 136 -5.63 3.20 -7.09
N ALA A 137 -4.73 4.08 -6.65
CA ALA A 137 -3.30 3.78 -6.59
C ALA A 137 -2.95 2.78 -5.47
N ALA A 138 -3.55 2.92 -4.30
CA ALA A 138 -3.28 2.08 -3.14
C ALA A 138 -3.74 0.62 -3.37
N MET A 139 -4.96 0.43 -3.87
CA MET A 139 -5.59 -0.90 -4.03
C MET A 139 -4.87 -1.82 -5.03
N ARG A 140 -3.96 -1.29 -5.84
CA ARG A 140 -3.17 -2.04 -6.83
C ARG A 140 -1.68 -2.14 -6.50
N SER A 141 -1.25 -1.64 -5.34
CA SER A 141 0.18 -1.51 -5.00
C SER A 141 0.70 -2.62 -4.08
N MET A 142 -0.16 -3.49 -3.53
CA MET A 142 0.24 -4.47 -2.51
C MET A 142 1.30 -5.46 -3.01
N CYS A 143 1.22 -5.89 -4.27
CA CYS A 143 2.20 -6.80 -4.87
C CYS A 143 3.60 -6.19 -5.03
N ILE A 144 3.72 -4.85 -5.05
CA ILE A 144 5.02 -4.16 -4.98
C ILE A 144 5.69 -4.51 -3.63
N GLY A 145 4.89 -4.47 -2.55
CA GLY A 145 5.31 -4.87 -1.22
C GLY A 145 5.64 -6.36 -1.08
N LEU A 146 5.08 -7.28 -1.90
CA LEU A 146 5.39 -8.72 -1.78
C LEU A 146 6.87 -9.04 -2.03
N ARG A 147 7.56 -8.25 -2.88
CA ARG A 147 9.02 -8.36 -3.05
C ARG A 147 9.74 -8.04 -1.73
N TYR A 148 9.35 -6.93 -1.12
CA TYR A 148 9.83 -6.45 0.18
C TYR A 148 9.52 -7.43 1.34
N LEU A 149 8.26 -7.89 1.44
CA LEU A 149 7.77 -8.78 2.49
C LEU A 149 8.52 -10.12 2.49
N SER A 150 8.92 -10.61 1.31
CA SER A 150 9.78 -11.78 1.18
C SER A 150 11.17 -11.55 1.76
N GLU A 151 11.82 -10.46 1.37
CA GLU A 151 13.17 -10.12 1.84
C GLU A 151 13.22 -9.95 3.36
N ARG A 152 12.10 -9.56 3.96
CA ARG A 152 11.92 -9.41 5.41
C ARG A 152 11.36 -10.64 6.12
N GLY A 153 11.13 -11.74 5.42
CA GLY A 153 10.58 -12.96 6.00
C GLY A 153 9.13 -12.85 6.47
N LEU A 154 8.45 -11.73 6.21
CA LEU A 154 7.09 -11.42 6.65
C LEU A 154 6.04 -12.29 5.99
N LEU A 155 6.36 -12.87 4.83
CA LEU A 155 5.47 -13.83 4.20
C LEU A 155 5.25 -15.07 5.07
N GLN A 156 6.17 -15.43 5.99
CA GLN A 156 6.05 -16.62 6.82
C GLN A 156 4.90 -16.56 7.85
N GLY A 157 4.24 -15.40 8.00
CA GLY A 157 3.11 -15.18 8.90
C GLY A 157 3.43 -15.39 10.38
N SER A 158 4.71 -15.59 10.72
CA SER A 158 5.23 -15.90 12.05
C SER A 158 6.73 -15.60 12.10
N GLY A 159 7.24 -15.34 13.30
CA GLY A 159 8.66 -15.06 13.54
C GLY A 159 9.03 -13.57 13.46
N PRO A 160 10.24 -13.21 13.89
CA PRO A 160 10.71 -11.84 13.84
C PRO A 160 10.99 -11.42 12.40
N VAL A 161 10.74 -10.14 12.11
CA VAL A 161 11.15 -9.51 10.85
C VAL A 161 12.64 -9.73 10.63
N LEU A 162 12.99 -10.25 9.46
CA LEU A 162 14.37 -10.53 9.07
C LEU A 162 15.01 -9.28 8.49
N PHE A 163 16.19 -8.93 8.97
CA PHE A 163 17.04 -7.91 8.38
C PHE A 163 18.40 -8.53 8.03
N PRO A 164 19.09 -8.03 6.99
CA PRO A 164 20.48 -8.38 6.76
C PRO A 164 21.33 -8.17 8.02
N SER A 165 22.38 -8.98 8.19
CA SER A 165 23.26 -8.87 9.37
C SER A 165 24.02 -7.54 9.45
N SER A 166 24.35 -6.94 8.30
CA SER A 166 24.78 -5.54 8.18
C SER A 166 23.65 -4.76 7.53
N TYR A 167 22.97 -3.92 8.30
CA TYR A 167 21.85 -3.11 7.82
C TYR A 167 21.84 -1.71 8.46
N GLY A 168 23.01 -1.07 8.43
CA GLY A 168 23.22 0.30 8.88
C GLY A 168 22.77 1.32 7.83
N ALA A 169 23.08 2.59 8.05
CA ALA A 169 22.64 3.68 7.18
C ALA A 169 23.08 3.49 5.71
N ALA A 170 24.34 3.10 5.48
CA ALA A 170 24.87 2.91 4.13
C ALA A 170 24.19 1.73 3.39
N GLU A 171 23.95 0.62 4.06
CA GLU A 171 23.23 -0.51 3.45
C GLU A 171 21.76 -0.19 3.21
N ARG A 172 21.14 0.60 4.09
CA ARG A 172 19.76 1.07 3.90
C ARG A 172 19.65 2.01 2.71
N ASP A 173 20.56 2.98 2.57
CA ASP A 173 20.58 3.87 1.40
C ASP A 173 20.70 3.06 0.10
N ALA A 174 21.58 2.07 0.05
CA ALA A 174 21.72 1.20 -1.12
C ALA A 174 20.44 0.38 -1.41
N GLU A 175 19.75 -0.08 -0.37
CA GLU A 175 18.50 -0.84 -0.52
C GLU A 175 17.34 0.07 -0.96
N TYR A 176 17.20 1.24 -0.34
CA TYR A 176 16.18 2.22 -0.69
C TYR A 176 16.37 2.70 -2.14
N GLN A 177 17.63 2.86 -2.58
CA GLN A 177 17.97 3.14 -3.97
C GLN A 177 17.41 2.09 -4.94
N ARG A 178 17.47 0.81 -4.56
CA ARG A 178 16.93 -0.29 -5.38
C ARG A 178 15.41 -0.28 -5.47
N TRP A 179 14.71 0.29 -4.49
CA TRP A 179 13.25 0.44 -4.50
C TRP A 179 12.77 1.72 -5.19
N SER A 180 13.67 2.70 -5.36
CA SER A 180 13.35 4.00 -5.93
C SER A 180 13.05 3.96 -7.43
N LEU A 181 12.18 4.88 -7.86
CA LEU A 181 11.75 5.03 -9.24
C LEU A 181 12.78 5.77 -10.10
N ASP A 182 13.19 6.96 -9.66
CA ASP A 182 14.05 7.87 -10.42
C ASP A 182 15.34 8.21 -9.68
N GLY A 183 15.76 7.30 -8.80
CA GLY A 183 17.00 7.41 -8.07
C GLY A 183 16.93 8.33 -6.84
N TRP A 184 15.73 8.78 -6.45
CA TRP A 184 15.50 9.47 -5.18
C TRP A 184 14.50 8.67 -4.32
N PRO A 185 14.98 7.82 -3.38
CA PRO A 185 14.14 6.90 -2.64
C PRO A 185 13.14 7.57 -1.72
N GLY A 186 11.90 7.09 -1.71
CA GLY A 186 10.86 7.58 -0.81
C GLY A 186 10.06 8.76 -1.35
N ARG A 187 10.30 9.15 -2.61
CA ARG A 187 9.61 10.25 -3.28
C ARG A 187 8.29 9.82 -3.94
N SER A 188 8.13 8.52 -4.18
CA SER A 188 7.02 7.99 -4.97
C SER A 188 5.99 7.31 -4.08
N GLY A 189 4.76 7.21 -4.56
CA GLY A 189 3.66 6.62 -3.79
C GLY A 189 3.88 5.15 -3.41
N HIS A 190 4.76 4.42 -4.10
CA HIS A 190 5.06 3.02 -3.78
C HIS A 190 6.18 2.86 -2.75
N ASP A 191 7.25 3.66 -2.85
CA ASP A 191 8.47 3.49 -2.03
C ASP A 191 8.44 4.30 -0.75
N ALA A 192 7.77 5.45 -0.70
CA ALA A 192 7.61 6.24 0.52
C ALA A 192 6.97 5.44 1.67
N PRO A 193 5.76 4.84 1.51
CA PRO A 193 5.18 4.01 2.55
C PRO A 193 5.95 2.70 2.79
N MET A 194 6.65 2.18 1.79
CA MET A 194 7.45 0.95 1.94
C MET A 194 8.67 1.18 2.84
N ILE A 195 9.40 2.27 2.64
CA ILE A 195 10.54 2.66 3.50
C ILE A 195 10.05 2.97 4.91
N ALA A 196 8.93 3.70 5.04
CA ALA A 196 8.32 3.99 6.33
C ALA A 196 7.92 2.71 7.09
N TYR A 197 7.33 1.74 6.39
CA TYR A 197 6.98 0.44 6.95
C TYR A 197 8.22 -0.37 7.34
N ASP A 198 9.27 -0.36 6.53
CA ASP A 198 10.55 -0.99 6.87
C ASP A 198 11.20 -0.41 8.11
N ALA A 199 11.13 0.91 8.26
CA ALA A 199 11.58 1.60 9.44
C ALA A 199 10.79 1.18 10.69
N LEU A 200 9.45 1.16 10.63
CA LEU A 200 8.59 0.73 11.74
C LEU A 200 8.92 -0.69 12.21
N LEU A 201 9.09 -1.61 11.27
CA LEU A 201 9.42 -3.00 11.54
C LEU A 201 10.83 -3.16 12.13
N GLY A 202 11.80 -2.37 11.63
CA GLY A 202 13.18 -2.38 12.08
C GLY A 202 13.37 -1.68 13.42
N ALA A 203 12.53 -0.70 13.73
CA ALA A 203 12.62 0.11 14.94
C ALA A 203 12.35 -0.69 16.22
N ARG A 204 11.51 -1.73 16.14
CA ARG A 204 11.22 -2.64 17.27
C ARG A 204 10.87 -1.90 18.57
N GLY A 205 10.13 -0.79 18.47
CA GLY A 205 9.73 0.03 19.62
C GLY A 205 10.78 1.06 20.10
N SER A 206 11.91 1.23 19.42
CA SER A 206 12.83 2.37 19.61
C SER A 206 12.57 3.55 18.66
N TRP A 207 12.20 4.72 19.20
CA TRP A 207 12.00 5.96 18.42
C TRP A 207 13.28 6.39 17.71
N GLU A 208 14.43 6.25 18.37
CA GLU A 208 15.74 6.55 17.78
C GLU A 208 16.01 5.69 16.55
N GLU A 209 15.69 4.39 16.61
CA GLU A 209 15.88 3.48 15.49
C GLU A 209 14.86 3.75 14.36
N LEU A 210 13.65 4.20 14.69
CA LEU A 210 12.70 4.68 13.69
C LEU A 210 13.28 5.87 12.93
N CYS A 211 13.71 6.92 13.64
CA CYS A 211 14.32 8.10 13.01
C CYS A 211 15.54 7.74 12.17
N SER A 212 16.44 6.90 12.69
CA SER A 212 17.62 6.38 11.99
C SER A 212 17.26 5.73 10.65
N ARG A 213 16.12 5.05 10.56
CA ARG A 213 15.70 4.31 9.36
C ARG A 213 14.85 5.14 8.40
N SER A 214 13.88 5.89 8.90
CA SER A 214 12.92 6.64 8.05
C SER A 214 13.26 8.10 7.86
N MET A 215 13.94 8.77 8.78
CA MET A 215 14.16 10.22 8.71
C MET A 215 15.61 10.57 8.34
N PHE A 216 16.55 9.66 8.62
CA PHE A 216 17.99 9.89 8.45
C PHE A 216 18.57 8.95 7.40
N HIS A 217 18.14 9.12 6.14
CA HIS A 217 18.64 8.41 4.96
C HIS A 217 18.79 9.36 3.77
N GLY A 218 19.53 8.97 2.73
CA GLY A 218 19.87 9.80 1.57
C GLY A 218 18.73 10.07 0.57
N GLY A 219 17.49 9.77 0.95
CA GLY A 219 16.30 9.84 0.10
C GLY A 219 15.42 11.07 0.40
N ASP A 220 14.15 10.99 0.00
CA ASP A 220 13.07 11.90 0.37
C ASP A 220 12.62 11.55 1.79
N SER A 221 13.48 11.94 2.74
CA SER A 221 13.48 11.45 4.12
C SER A 221 12.46 12.14 5.02
N ASP A 222 12.02 13.35 4.66
CA ASP A 222 10.90 14.01 5.33
C ASP A 222 9.57 13.34 4.99
N SER A 223 9.38 12.91 3.74
CA SER A 223 8.18 12.17 3.31
C SER A 223 8.05 10.79 3.96
N THR A 224 9.12 10.00 3.96
CA THR A 224 9.16 8.71 4.67
C THR A 224 9.07 8.90 6.19
N GLY A 225 9.71 9.96 6.71
CA GLY A 225 9.67 10.37 8.10
C GLY A 225 8.26 10.67 8.62
N VAL A 226 7.48 11.49 7.91
CA VAL A 226 6.12 11.85 8.33
C VAL A 226 5.18 10.64 8.33
N ILE A 227 5.29 9.76 7.34
CA ILE A 227 4.49 8.53 7.26
C ILE A 227 4.84 7.62 8.44
N ALA A 228 6.13 7.34 8.65
CA ALA A 228 6.61 6.45 9.71
C ALA A 228 6.25 6.97 11.11
N ALA A 229 6.45 8.27 11.36
CA ALA A 229 6.14 8.91 12.66
C ALA A 229 4.64 8.96 12.95
N CYS A 230 3.80 9.17 11.94
CA CYS A 230 2.34 9.16 12.11
C CYS A 230 1.87 7.76 12.54
N CYS A 231 2.34 6.72 11.86
CA CYS A 231 2.06 5.33 12.24
C CYS A 231 2.62 4.99 13.64
N TRP A 232 3.82 5.50 13.98
CA TRP A 232 4.37 5.35 15.32
C TRP A 232 3.47 5.95 16.38
N GLY A 233 3.05 7.21 16.21
CA GLY A 233 2.19 7.90 17.16
C GLY A 233 0.86 7.18 17.37
N ALA A 234 0.29 6.60 16.31
CA ALA A 234 -0.93 5.79 16.41
C ALA A 234 -0.73 4.49 17.21
N LEU A 235 0.45 3.87 17.15
CA LEU A 235 0.76 2.60 17.82
C LEU A 235 1.29 2.76 19.25
N TYR A 236 2.12 3.77 19.48
CA TYR A 236 2.93 3.94 20.69
C TYR A 236 2.70 5.28 21.40
N GLY A 237 1.90 6.18 20.84
CA GLY A 237 1.78 7.56 21.32
C GLY A 237 3.14 8.26 21.33
N LEU A 238 3.43 8.98 22.42
CA LEU A 238 4.70 9.67 22.63
C LEU A 238 5.73 8.82 23.41
N SER A 239 5.48 7.52 23.56
CA SER A 239 6.38 6.63 24.32
C SER A 239 7.78 6.57 23.69
N GLY A 240 8.80 6.82 24.50
CA GLY A 240 10.20 6.82 24.07
C GLY A 240 10.61 8.00 23.18
N VAL A 241 9.72 8.96 22.93
CA VAL A 241 10.01 10.16 22.12
C VAL A 241 10.57 11.27 23.02
N PRO A 242 11.80 11.76 22.79
CA PRO A 242 12.33 12.91 23.51
C PRO A 242 11.41 14.13 23.40
N GLU A 243 11.12 14.78 24.53
CA GLU A 243 10.22 15.95 24.58
C GLU A 243 10.67 17.07 23.62
N GLY A 244 11.98 17.25 23.46
CA GLY A 244 12.55 18.23 22.53
C GLY A 244 12.16 18.02 21.07
N ASN A 245 11.75 16.82 20.67
CA ASN A 245 11.38 16.51 19.29
C ASN A 245 10.00 17.03 18.90
N TYR A 246 9.12 17.32 19.87
CA TYR A 246 7.74 17.74 19.58
C TYR A 246 7.26 18.96 20.37
N SER A 247 7.90 19.29 21.50
CA SER A 247 7.41 20.31 22.44
C SER A 247 7.27 21.70 21.84
N HIS A 248 8.15 22.07 20.92
CA HIS A 248 8.22 23.39 20.28
C HIS A 248 8.02 23.35 18.76
N LEU A 249 7.35 22.32 18.23
CA LEU A 249 7.10 22.20 16.80
C LEU A 249 6.32 23.42 16.28
N GLU A 250 6.73 23.88 15.09
CA GLU A 250 5.94 24.85 14.34
C GLU A 250 4.52 24.31 14.14
N TYR A 251 3.51 25.13 14.42
CA TYR A 251 2.09 24.76 14.36
C TYR A 251 1.64 23.65 15.32
N ARG A 252 2.37 23.33 16.38
CA ARG A 252 1.95 22.32 17.38
C ARG A 252 0.47 22.45 17.80
N GLY A 253 0.05 23.65 18.21
CA GLY A 253 -1.34 23.88 18.63
C GLY A 253 -2.37 23.65 17.51
N ARG A 254 -2.01 23.87 16.24
CA ARG A 254 -2.88 23.54 15.09
C ARG A 254 -2.94 22.02 14.88
N MET A 255 -1.83 21.30 15.04
CA MET A 255 -1.79 19.84 14.94
C MET A 255 -2.65 19.20 16.03
N GLU A 256 -2.51 19.66 17.29
CA GLU A 256 -3.31 19.21 18.43
C GLU A 256 -4.81 19.47 18.19
N ALA A 257 -5.20 20.67 17.74
CA ALA A 257 -6.59 21.00 17.45
C ALA A 257 -7.21 20.15 16.31
N VAL A 258 -6.42 19.83 15.28
CA VAL A 258 -6.87 18.92 14.19
C VAL A 258 -7.05 17.51 14.73
N ALA A 259 -6.12 17.00 15.54
CA ALA A 259 -6.23 15.67 16.15
C ALA A 259 -7.48 15.54 17.03
N GLU A 260 -7.76 16.54 17.88
CA GLU A 260 -8.97 16.60 18.70
C GLU A 260 -10.25 16.61 17.85
N SER A 261 -10.26 17.40 16.77
CA SER A 261 -11.40 17.48 15.86
C SER A 261 -11.66 16.15 15.15
N LEU A 262 -10.60 15.46 14.70
CA LEU A 262 -10.69 14.13 14.09
C LEU A 262 -11.20 13.09 15.09
N HIS A 263 -10.70 13.11 16.33
CA HIS A 263 -11.17 12.22 17.38
C HIS A 263 -12.66 12.46 17.69
N LYS A 264 -13.09 13.72 17.82
CA LYS A 264 -14.49 14.09 18.04
C LYS A 264 -15.39 13.65 16.89
N LEU A 265 -14.93 13.74 15.64
CA LEU A 265 -15.70 13.28 14.49
C LEU A 265 -15.87 11.75 14.49
N ALA A 266 -14.83 11.01 14.88
CA ALA A 266 -14.87 9.55 14.89
C ALA A 266 -15.63 8.98 16.09
N TRP A 267 -15.60 9.65 17.25
CA TRP A 267 -16.02 9.07 18.54
C TRP A 267 -16.85 9.99 19.44
N GLY A 268 -17.14 11.23 19.04
CA GLY A 268 -17.98 12.13 19.82
C GLY A 268 -19.43 11.66 19.80
N GLU A 269 -20.10 11.67 20.95
CA GLU A 269 -21.56 11.52 21.00
C GLU A 269 -22.20 12.71 20.26
N HIS A 270 -23.11 12.40 19.34
CA HIS A 270 -23.96 13.36 18.65
C HIS A 270 -25.27 13.57 19.43
#